data_AF-A0AAW0W9J8-F1
#
_entry.id   AF-A0AAW0W9J8-F1
#
_cell.length_a   1.000
_cell.length_b   1.000
_cell.length_c   1.000
_cell.angle_alpha   90.00
_cell.angle_beta   90.00
_cell.angle_gamma   90.00
#
_symmetry.space_group_name_H-M   'P 1'
#
loop_
_entity.id
_entity.type
_entity.pdbx_description
1 polymer ?
#
loop_
_entity_poly.entity_id
_entity_poly.type
_entity_poly.pdbx_seq_one_letter_code
_entity_poly.pdbx_strand_id
1 'polypeptide(L)'
;TLMPTLMGGDLLAPYTFAQFHFHWGSPSTLGSEHTIDGKRYAAELHVVHYKTAYGNVSAASSYSDGLTVLAMLIQIGEDDNLRLQSVIDGLATIHEAGTTNHIVPFPLRELLPENVENFYSYLG
;
A
#
# COMPACT_ATOMS: atom_id res chain seq x y z
N THR A 1 9.91 2.23 -19.33
CA THR A 1 8.54 1.87 -18.90
C THR A 1 8.01 3.01 -18.06
N LEU A 2 6.75 3.41 -18.21
CA LEU A 2 6.16 4.47 -17.37
C LEU A 2 5.94 3.90 -15.96
N MET A 3 6.40 4.60 -14.94
CA MET A 3 6.15 4.22 -13.54
C MET A 3 4.72 4.62 -13.14
N PRO A 4 3.99 3.79 -12.38
CA PRO A 4 2.68 4.15 -11.85
C PRO A 4 2.75 5.48 -11.08
N THR A 5 1.79 6.36 -11.34
CA THR A 5 1.75 7.71 -10.76
C THR A 5 0.39 7.95 -10.11
N LEU A 6 0.42 8.51 -8.90
CA LEU A 6 -0.74 8.95 -8.14
C LEU A 6 -0.95 10.46 -8.34
N MET A 7 -2.19 10.86 -8.62
CA MET A 7 -2.62 12.25 -8.82
C MET A 7 -4.07 12.40 -8.34
N GLY A 8 -4.51 13.63 -8.07
CA GLY A 8 -5.88 13.93 -7.64
C GLY A 8 -6.04 13.94 -6.12
N GLY A 9 -7.30 13.94 -5.66
CA GLY A 9 -7.63 14.15 -4.24
C GLY A 9 -7.10 15.50 -3.75
N ASP A 10 -6.44 15.51 -2.59
CA ASP A 10 -5.83 16.71 -2.01
C ASP A 10 -4.39 16.97 -2.51
N LEU A 11 -3.88 16.15 -3.44
CA LEU A 11 -2.50 16.24 -3.91
C LEU A 11 -2.33 17.36 -4.95
N LEU A 12 -1.43 18.31 -4.64
CA LEU A 12 -1.11 19.44 -5.52
C LEU A 12 -0.07 19.12 -6.60
N ALA A 13 0.44 17.88 -6.63
CA ALA A 13 1.52 17.44 -7.51
C ALA A 13 1.40 15.93 -7.79
N PRO A 14 2.04 15.41 -8.86
CA PRO A 14 2.15 13.97 -9.08
C PRO A 14 3.12 13.30 -8.10
N TYR A 15 2.79 12.07 -7.72
CA TYR A 15 3.61 11.21 -6.87
C TYR A 15 3.89 9.87 -7.57
N THR A 16 5.15 9.46 -7.65
CA THR A 16 5.57 8.23 -8.32
C THR A 16 5.60 7.07 -7.34
N PHE A 17 5.08 5.90 -7.74
CA PHE A 17 5.12 4.67 -6.95
C PHE A 17 6.57 4.28 -6.60
N ALA A 18 6.78 3.88 -5.34
CA ALA A 18 8.05 3.38 -4.83
C ALA A 18 8.00 1.90 -4.46
N GLN A 19 7.06 1.56 -3.58
CA GLN A 19 6.90 0.22 -3.00
C GLN A 19 5.51 0.07 -2.40
N PHE A 20 5.15 -1.16 -2.05
CA PHE A 20 4.09 -1.41 -1.08
C PHE A 20 4.57 -2.39 -0.01
N HIS A 21 3.91 -2.38 1.15
CA HIS A 21 4.14 -3.32 2.23
C HIS A 21 2.88 -3.51 3.07
N PHE A 22 2.84 -4.59 3.84
CA PHE A 22 1.69 -4.93 4.68
C PHE A 22 2.07 -4.86 6.15
N HIS A 23 1.10 -4.45 6.96
CA HIS A 23 1.07 -4.61 8.41
C HIS A 23 -0.01 -5.63 8.75
N TRP A 24 0.28 -6.58 9.62
CA TRP A 24 -0.68 -7.58 10.10
C TRP A 24 -0.38 -7.95 11.54
N GLY A 25 -1.33 -8.59 12.21
CA GLY A 25 -1.25 -8.85 13.65
C GLY A 25 -1.79 -10.20 14.09
N SER A 26 -1.66 -10.46 15.39
CA SER A 26 -2.24 -11.61 16.09
C SER A 26 -3.07 -11.10 17.27
N PRO A 27 -4.34 -11.52 17.43
CA PRO A 27 -5.10 -12.41 16.55
C PRO A 27 -5.38 -11.79 15.18
N SER A 28 -5.83 -12.61 14.22
CA SER A 28 -6.04 -12.24 12.80
C SER A 28 -7.04 -11.10 12.54
N THR A 29 -7.66 -10.55 13.58
CA THR A 29 -8.62 -9.43 13.51
C THR A 29 -8.03 -8.10 13.99
N LEU A 30 -6.79 -8.07 14.49
CA LEU A 30 -6.17 -6.90 15.12
C LEU A 30 -4.79 -6.57 14.49
N GLY A 31 -4.75 -6.37 13.18
CA GLY A 31 -3.50 -6.13 12.45
C GLY A 31 -3.36 -4.77 11.77
N SER A 32 -4.44 -4.02 11.54
CA SER A 32 -4.32 -2.67 10.98
C SER A 32 -3.72 -1.69 11.99
N GLU A 33 -2.93 -0.75 11.50
CA GLU A 33 -2.37 0.34 12.31
C GLU A 33 -3.46 1.37 12.60
N HIS A 34 -4.14 1.83 11.54
CA HIS A 34 -5.29 2.71 11.61
C HIS A 34 -6.53 1.99 12.16
N THR A 35 -7.43 2.80 12.74
CA THR A 35 -8.74 2.36 13.21
C THR A 35 -9.83 3.28 12.71
N ILE A 36 -11.01 2.72 12.43
CA ILE A 36 -12.23 3.49 12.15
C ILE A 36 -13.19 3.28 13.32
N ASP A 37 -13.57 4.35 14.01
CA ASP A 37 -14.42 4.29 15.20
C ASP A 37 -13.94 3.29 16.27
N GLY A 38 -12.61 3.22 16.46
CA GLY A 38 -11.95 2.30 17.40
C GLY A 38 -11.87 0.84 16.93
N LYS A 39 -12.43 0.49 15.76
CA LYS A 39 -12.30 -0.85 15.16
C LYS A 39 -10.96 -0.97 14.43
N ARG A 40 -10.19 -2.02 14.78
CA ARG A 40 -9.05 -2.52 13.99
C ARG A 40 -9.51 -3.56 12.95
N TYR A 41 -8.75 -3.67 11.88
CA TYR A 41 -8.94 -4.59 10.78
C TYR A 41 -7.84 -5.67 10.78
N ALA A 42 -7.98 -6.69 9.93
CA ALA A 42 -7.10 -7.86 9.94
C ALA A 42 -5.67 -7.53 9.54
N ALA A 43 -5.51 -6.62 8.59
CA ALA A 43 -4.23 -6.12 8.10
C ALA A 43 -4.42 -4.74 7.48
N GLU A 44 -3.31 -4.08 7.14
CA GLU A 44 -3.28 -2.82 6.43
C GLU A 44 -2.19 -2.86 5.35
N LEU A 45 -2.58 -2.49 4.12
CA LEU A 45 -1.65 -2.34 3.00
C LEU A 45 -1.26 -0.87 2.86
N HIS A 46 0.03 -0.58 2.83
CA HIS A 46 0.59 0.72 2.48
C HIS A 46 1.16 0.68 1.07
N VAL A 47 0.69 1.57 0.20
CA VAL A 47 1.29 1.81 -1.13
C VAL A 47 1.95 3.17 -1.10
N VAL A 48 3.28 3.18 -1.11
CA VAL A 48 4.11 4.36 -0.87
C VAL A 48 4.50 5.00 -2.19
N HIS A 49 4.34 6.31 -2.25
CA HIS A 49 4.73 7.14 -3.37
C HIS A 49 5.60 8.31 -2.89
N TYR A 50 6.47 8.80 -3.76
CA TYR A 50 7.26 10.01 -3.54
C TYR A 50 6.88 11.11 -4.53
N LYS A 51 6.92 12.37 -4.11
CA LYS A 51 6.63 13.52 -4.97
C LYS A 51 7.60 13.49 -6.14
N THR A 52 7.09 13.40 -7.36
CA THR A 52 7.90 13.10 -8.55
C THR A 52 9.05 14.11 -8.74
N ALA A 53 8.84 15.37 -8.35
CA ALA A 53 9.83 16.43 -8.42
C ALA A 53 11.11 16.19 -7.59
N TYR A 54 11.04 15.36 -6.54
CA TYR A 54 12.21 15.02 -5.72
C TYR A 54 13.00 13.82 -6.25
N GLY A 55 12.49 13.13 -7.28
CA GLY A 55 13.22 12.12 -8.05
C GLY A 55 13.39 10.75 -7.39
N ASN A 56 13.44 10.65 -6.06
CA ASN A 56 13.43 9.38 -5.35
C ASN A 56 12.96 9.54 -3.88
N VAL A 57 12.69 8.41 -3.23
CA VAL A 57 12.26 8.36 -1.83
C VAL A 57 13.25 9.04 -0.89
N SER A 58 14.55 8.80 -1.03
CA SER A 58 15.58 9.34 -0.13
C SER A 58 15.59 10.88 -0.13
N ALA A 59 15.57 11.49 -1.31
CA ALA A 59 15.49 12.95 -1.44
C ALA A 59 14.13 13.48 -0.96
N ALA A 60 13.04 12.78 -1.28
CA ALA A 60 11.70 13.19 -0.90
C ALA A 60 11.49 13.18 0.61
N SER A 61 12.04 12.21 1.34
CA SER A 61 11.90 12.10 2.81
C SER A 61 12.45 13.29 3.60
N SER A 62 13.17 14.21 2.96
CA SER A 62 13.65 15.45 3.58
C SER A 62 12.59 16.57 3.60
N TYR A 63 11.43 16.34 2.99
CA TYR A 63 10.35 17.33 2.83
C TYR A 63 9.06 16.79 3.44
N SER A 64 8.30 17.67 4.10
CA SER A 64 7.03 17.31 4.77
C SER A 64 5.93 16.87 3.80
N ASP A 65 6.01 17.25 2.53
CA ASP A 65 5.12 16.82 1.45
C ASP A 65 5.80 15.82 0.50
N GLY A 66 6.94 15.26 0.91
CA GLY A 66 7.75 14.43 0.03
C GLY A 66 7.16 13.06 -0.25
N LEU A 67 6.41 12.50 0.70
CA LEU A 67 5.81 11.18 0.57
C LEU A 67 4.29 11.24 0.64
N THR A 68 3.64 10.30 -0.02
CA THR A 68 2.20 10.07 0.09
C THR A 68 1.96 8.57 0.14
N VAL A 69 1.13 8.13 1.07
CA VAL A 69 0.82 6.73 1.30
C VAL A 69 -0.67 6.51 1.11
N LEU A 70 -1.04 5.57 0.25
CA LEU A 70 -2.39 5.02 0.24
C LEU A 70 -2.44 3.89 1.28
N ALA A 71 -3.28 4.02 2.28
CA ALA A 71 -3.51 2.99 3.29
C ALA A 71 -4.86 2.30 3.04
N MET A 72 -4.85 0.98 2.87
CA MET A 72 -6.07 0.18 2.68
C MET A 72 -6.22 -0.83 3.81
N LEU A 73 -7.38 -0.78 4.46
CA LEU A 73 -7.75 -1.71 5.53
C LEU A 73 -8.22 -3.03 4.92
N ILE A 74 -7.67 -4.14 5.39
CA ILE A 74 -7.99 -5.49 4.90
C ILE A 74 -8.92 -6.17 5.90
N GLN A 75 -10.07 -6.62 5.41
CA GLN A 75 -11.05 -7.39 6.17
C GLN A 75 -11.11 -8.83 5.68
N ILE A 76 -11.28 -9.78 6.61
CA ILE A 76 -11.53 -11.19 6.27
C ILE A 76 -12.92 -11.30 5.63
N GLY A 77 -12.98 -11.91 4.45
CA GLY A 77 -14.21 -12.29 3.75
C GLY A 77 -14.36 -13.80 3.64
N GLU A 78 -15.44 -14.24 2.99
CA GLU A 78 -15.70 -15.66 2.73
C GLU A 78 -14.93 -16.18 1.51
N ASP A 79 -14.65 -15.30 0.54
CA ASP A 79 -13.98 -15.64 -0.72
C ASP A 79 -12.52 -15.17 -0.75
N ASP A 80 -11.69 -15.89 -1.51
CA ASP A 80 -10.32 -15.51 -1.79
C ASP A 80 -10.26 -14.24 -2.66
N ASN A 81 -9.40 -13.30 -2.28
CA ASN A 81 -9.10 -12.14 -3.11
C ASN A 81 -8.02 -12.49 -4.13
N LEU A 82 -8.43 -13.03 -5.29
CA LEU A 82 -7.52 -13.46 -6.36
C LEU A 82 -6.63 -12.33 -6.90
N ARG A 83 -6.98 -11.06 -6.68
CA ARG A 83 -6.13 -9.89 -7.02
C ARG A 83 -4.82 -9.83 -6.23
N LEU A 84 -4.75 -10.52 -5.09
CA LEU A 84 -3.54 -10.63 -4.27
C LEU A 84 -2.73 -11.90 -4.58
N GLN A 85 -3.20 -12.77 -5.46
CA GLN A 85 -2.64 -14.12 -5.63
C GLN A 85 -1.14 -14.08 -5.94
N SER A 86 -0.69 -13.22 -6.86
CA SER A 86 0.74 -13.11 -7.19
C SER A 86 1.61 -12.68 -6.01
N VAL A 87 1.07 -11.88 -5.08
CA VAL A 87 1.75 -11.51 -3.85
C VAL A 87 1.81 -12.71 -2.90
N ILE A 88 0.68 -13.40 -2.71
CA ILE A 88 0.58 -14.57 -1.82
C ILE A 88 1.50 -15.72 -2.29
N ASP A 89 1.52 -16.01 -3.59
CA ASP A 89 2.42 -17.01 -4.18
C ASP A 89 3.89 -16.64 -3.94
N GLY A 90 4.22 -15.35 -4.01
CA GLY A 90 5.53 -14.83 -3.66
C GLY A 90 5.87 -15.06 -2.19
N LEU A 91 4.95 -14.74 -1.28
CA LEU A 91 5.15 -14.90 0.17
C LEU A 91 5.48 -16.34 0.57
N ALA A 92 4.88 -17.33 -0.10
CA ALA A 92 5.14 -18.76 0.12
C ALA A 92 6.60 -19.20 -0.13
N THR A 93 7.43 -18.30 -0.69
CA THR A 93 8.84 -18.56 -1.03
C THR A 93 9.84 -17.73 -0.22
N ILE A 94 9.38 -16.76 0.60
CA ILE A 94 10.25 -15.79 1.30
C ILE A 94 10.05 -15.77 2.82
N HIS A 95 10.12 -16.94 3.46
CA HIS A 95 9.81 -17.06 4.90
C HIS A 95 10.89 -16.49 5.83
N GLU A 96 12.15 -16.46 5.39
CA GLU A 96 13.28 -16.04 6.21
C GLU A 96 13.70 -14.60 5.90
N ALA A 97 14.13 -13.86 6.92
CA ALA A 97 14.59 -12.49 6.75
C ALA A 97 15.76 -12.40 5.75
N GLY A 98 15.68 -11.46 4.82
CA GLY A 98 16.69 -11.26 3.77
C GLY A 98 16.51 -12.14 2.54
N THR A 99 15.52 -13.04 2.52
CA THR A 99 15.14 -13.74 1.29
C THR A 99 14.36 -12.84 0.35
N THR A 100 14.48 -13.08 -0.95
CA THR A 100 13.79 -12.30 -1.99
C THR A 100 13.30 -13.24 -3.08
N ASN A 101 12.20 -12.86 -3.73
CA ASN A 101 11.69 -13.56 -4.90
C ASN A 101 11.12 -12.55 -5.90
N HIS A 102 11.12 -12.94 -7.18
CA HIS A 102 10.42 -12.22 -8.24
C HIS A 102 9.00 -12.76 -8.38
N ILE A 103 8.02 -11.88 -8.22
CA ILE A 103 6.61 -12.19 -8.49
C ILE A 103 6.24 -11.78 -9.92
N VAL A 104 5.20 -12.41 -10.46
CA VAL A 104 4.64 -12.05 -11.77
C VAL A 104 4.16 -10.59 -11.70
N PRO A 105 4.54 -9.71 -12.65
CA PRO A 105 4.07 -8.33 -12.66
C PRO A 105 2.54 -8.27 -12.85
N PHE A 106 1.89 -7.45 -12.05
CA PHE A 106 0.45 -7.17 -12.15
C PHE A 106 0.20 -5.65 -12.05
N PRO A 107 -0.94 -5.15 -12.57
CA PRO A 107 -1.30 -3.74 -12.45
C PRO A 107 -1.47 -3.33 -10.98
N LEU A 108 -0.80 -2.25 -10.54
CA LEU A 108 -0.92 -1.74 -9.16
C LEU A 108 -2.37 -1.45 -8.73
N ARG A 109 -3.25 -1.14 -9.69
CA ARG A 109 -4.69 -0.92 -9.47
C ARG A 109 -5.40 -2.14 -8.85
N GLU A 110 -4.87 -3.35 -9.05
CA GLU A 110 -5.42 -4.59 -8.48
C GLU A 110 -5.29 -4.64 -6.95
N LEU A 111 -4.35 -3.88 -6.37
CA LEU A 111 -4.23 -3.75 -4.91
C LEU A 111 -5.28 -2.80 -4.30
N LEU A 112 -5.89 -1.94 -5.11
CA LEU A 112 -6.81 -0.91 -4.64
C LEU A 112 -8.26 -1.43 -4.56
N PRO A 113 -9.09 -0.92 -3.64
CA PRO A 113 -10.52 -1.23 -3.59
C PRO A 113 -11.24 -0.79 -4.87
N GLU A 114 -12.46 -1.28 -5.09
CA GLU A 114 -13.27 -0.89 -6.25
C GLU A 114 -13.62 0.60 -6.21
N ASN A 115 -14.08 1.08 -5.05
CA ASN A 115 -14.32 2.50 -4.81
C ASN A 115 -13.05 3.17 -4.30
N VAL A 116 -12.52 4.10 -5.08
CA VAL A 116 -11.35 4.93 -4.77
C VAL A 116 -11.70 6.41 -4.55
N GLU A 117 -12.98 6.77 -4.67
CA GLU A 117 -13.47 8.14 -4.50
C GLU A 117 -13.71 8.46 -3.02
N ASN A 118 -14.03 7.44 -2.21
CA ASN A 118 -14.27 7.59 -0.78
C ASN A 118 -13.00 7.26 0.02
N PHE A 119 -12.34 8.29 0.54
CA PHE A 119 -11.16 8.14 1.38
C PHE A 119 -11.10 9.23 2.45
N TYR A 120 -10.27 8.99 3.45
CA TYR A 120 -9.85 10.00 4.42
C TYR A 120 -8.42 10.42 4.10
N SER A 121 -8.09 11.68 4.34
CA SER A 121 -6.78 12.27 4.09
C SER A 121 -6.35 13.09 5.29
N TYR A 122 -5.10 12.93 5.70
CA TYR A 122 -4.49 13.69 6.78
C TYR A 122 -2.95 13.64 6.66
N LEU A 123 -2.26 14.58 7.31
CA LEU A 123 -0.80 14.59 7.39
C LEU A 123 -0.33 13.74 8.59
N GLY A 124 0.58 12.80 8.35
CA GLY A 124 1.18 11.93 9.36
C GLY A 124 2.56 12.36 9.85
#